data_AF-A0A2H0ISI3-F1
#
_entry.id   AF-A0A2H0ISI3-F1
#
_cell.length_a   1.000
_cell.length_b   1.000
_cell.length_c   1.000
_cell.angle_alpha   90.00
_cell.angle_beta   90.00
_cell.angle_gamma   90.00
#
_symmetry.space_group_name_H-M   'P 1'
#
loop_
_entity.id
_entity.type
_entity.pdbx_description
1 polymer ?
#
loop_
_entity_poly.entity_id
_entity_poly.type
_entity_poly.pdbx_seq_one_letter_code
_entity_poly.pdbx_strand_id
1 'polypeptide(L)'
;MAKEIENAFADIAGELNDKSFNASNYLASVGTEEVVLKLIELFKNENAETRLIAARTLGLIKNNDAALPLMLEALKQPENSSILGELLMALEGFDISDSYVEIFKHYLFGSFKVSRVATDLLDHKEFNITARVIKKAQKHWSHYANNVKHDEAFELQKLEVEERLNDLKSFLATESD
;
A
#
# COMPACT_ATOMS: atom_id res chain seq x y z
N MET A 1 16.25 -26.77 -6.39
CA MET A 1 16.18 -25.35 -6.00
C MET A 1 15.96 -24.42 -7.19
N ALA A 2 16.94 -24.16 -8.08
CA ALA A 2 16.75 -23.22 -9.21
C ALA A 2 15.55 -23.56 -10.11
N LYS A 3 15.41 -24.83 -10.53
CA LYS A 3 14.27 -25.30 -11.33
C LYS A 3 12.92 -25.19 -10.61
N GLU A 4 12.89 -25.33 -9.29
CA GLU A 4 11.67 -25.21 -8.49
C GLU A 4 11.24 -23.74 -8.38
N ILE A 5 12.18 -22.83 -8.22
CA ILE A 5 11.95 -21.38 -8.26
C ILE A 5 11.42 -20.96 -9.65
N GLU A 6 12.03 -21.44 -10.73
CA GLU A 6 11.56 -21.17 -12.10
C GLU A 6 10.13 -21.68 -12.32
N ASN A 7 9.83 -22.91 -11.90
CA ASN A 7 8.47 -23.45 -11.98
C ASN A 7 7.48 -22.62 -11.14
N ALA A 8 7.87 -22.20 -9.94
CA ALA A 8 7.03 -21.36 -9.11
C ALA A 8 6.74 -19.99 -9.76
N PHE A 9 7.73 -19.39 -10.43
CA PHE A 9 7.51 -18.16 -11.21
C PHE A 9 6.56 -18.37 -12.40
N ALA A 10 6.64 -19.52 -13.06
CA ALA A 10 5.68 -19.88 -14.10
C ALA A 10 4.26 -20.09 -13.53
N ASP A 11 4.17 -20.60 -12.30
CA ASP A 11 2.89 -20.91 -11.64
C ASP A 11 2.18 -19.69 -11.06
N ILE A 12 2.91 -18.62 -10.70
CA ILE A 12 2.29 -17.34 -10.30
C ILE A 12 1.92 -16.45 -11.48
N ALA A 13 2.33 -16.80 -12.70
CA ALA A 13 1.98 -16.05 -13.90
C ALA A 13 0.59 -16.48 -14.42
N GLY A 14 -0.23 -15.50 -14.80
CA GLY A 14 -1.59 -15.71 -15.28
C GLY A 14 -2.64 -15.62 -14.16
N GLU A 15 -3.56 -16.58 -14.14
CA GLU A 15 -4.75 -16.56 -13.29
C GLU A 15 -4.47 -16.98 -11.84
N LEU A 16 -5.13 -16.33 -10.88
CA LEU A 16 -5.14 -16.69 -9.48
C LEU A 16 -5.90 -17.99 -9.26
N ASN A 17 -5.18 -18.98 -8.75
CA ASN A 17 -5.70 -20.29 -8.37
C ASN A 17 -4.82 -20.88 -7.26
N ASP A 18 -5.21 -22.05 -6.74
CA ASP A 18 -4.48 -22.74 -5.67
C ASP A 18 -3.00 -22.97 -6.02
N LYS A 19 -2.67 -23.23 -7.29
CA LYS A 19 -1.29 -23.41 -7.76
C LYS A 19 -0.49 -22.11 -7.59
N SER A 20 -1.05 -20.99 -8.04
CA SER A 20 -0.42 -19.67 -7.90
C SER A 20 -0.23 -19.28 -6.42
N PHE A 21 -1.19 -19.59 -5.54
CA PHE A 21 -1.05 -19.30 -4.11
C PHE A 21 0.01 -20.17 -3.44
N ASN A 22 0.10 -21.46 -3.79
CA ASN A 22 1.14 -22.36 -3.30
C ASN A 22 2.54 -21.93 -3.79
N ALA A 23 2.65 -21.54 -5.06
CA ALA A 23 3.89 -21.03 -5.64
C ALA A 23 4.31 -19.70 -4.99
N SER A 24 3.36 -18.80 -4.74
CA SER A 24 3.57 -17.55 -4.00
C SER A 24 4.13 -17.82 -2.60
N ASN A 25 3.50 -18.72 -1.83
CA ASN A 25 3.98 -19.07 -0.49
C ASN A 25 5.40 -19.69 -0.52
N TYR A 26 5.67 -20.54 -1.52
CA TYR A 26 7.00 -21.10 -1.73
C TYR A 26 8.04 -20.00 -2.04
N LEU A 27 7.78 -19.11 -3.00
CA LEU A 27 8.69 -18.00 -3.34
C LEU A 27 8.93 -17.09 -2.14
N ALA A 28 7.89 -16.79 -1.36
CA ALA A 28 8.02 -16.00 -0.14
C ALA A 28 8.93 -16.69 0.90
N SER A 29 8.80 -18.01 1.06
CA SER A 29 9.69 -18.79 1.95
C SER A 29 11.14 -18.84 1.48
N VAL A 30 11.37 -18.76 0.16
CA VAL A 30 12.72 -18.70 -0.41
C VAL A 30 13.33 -17.33 -0.13
N GLY A 31 12.60 -16.26 -0.45
CA GLY A 31 12.89 -14.90 0.01
C GLY A 31 14.29 -14.35 -0.31
N THR A 32 15.00 -14.92 -1.30
CA THR A 32 16.32 -14.43 -1.70
C THR A 32 16.22 -13.10 -2.44
N GLU A 33 17.31 -12.34 -2.48
CA GLU A 33 17.38 -11.07 -3.23
C GLU A 33 17.00 -11.27 -4.70
N GLU A 34 17.47 -12.35 -5.34
CA GLU A 34 17.10 -12.69 -6.72
C GLU A 34 15.58 -12.90 -6.88
N VAL A 35 14.93 -13.58 -5.93
CA VAL A 35 13.47 -13.77 -5.95
C VAL A 35 12.75 -12.43 -5.79
N VAL A 36 13.21 -11.57 -4.87
CA VAL A 36 12.65 -10.22 -4.68
C VAL A 36 12.76 -9.40 -5.97
N LEU A 37 13.94 -9.37 -6.61
CA LEU A 37 14.16 -8.63 -7.85
C LEU A 37 13.26 -9.15 -8.99
N LYS A 38 13.11 -10.47 -9.10
CA LYS A 38 12.25 -11.07 -10.13
C LYS A 38 10.75 -10.83 -9.86
N LEU A 39 10.32 -10.82 -8.60
CA LEU A 39 8.95 -10.44 -8.23
C LEU A 39 8.67 -8.96 -8.54
N ILE A 40 9.65 -8.09 -8.29
CA ILE A 40 9.59 -6.67 -8.66
C ILE A 40 9.36 -6.49 -10.17
N GLU A 41 10.03 -7.27 -11.02
CA GLU A 41 9.86 -7.19 -12.47
C GLU A 41 8.41 -7.51 -12.91
N LEU A 42 7.70 -8.35 -12.15
CA LEU A 42 6.31 -8.71 -12.46
C LEU A 42 5.33 -7.55 -12.32
N PHE A 43 5.68 -6.44 -11.67
CA PHE A 43 4.84 -5.24 -11.67
C PHE A 43 4.64 -4.63 -13.07
N LYS A 44 5.48 -4.99 -14.04
CA LYS A 44 5.35 -4.59 -15.45
C LYS A 44 4.53 -5.58 -16.29
N ASN A 45 4.03 -6.66 -15.69
CA ASN A 45 3.26 -7.68 -16.41
C ASN A 45 1.91 -7.11 -16.85
N GLU A 46 1.44 -7.45 -18.04
CA GLU A 46 0.15 -7.00 -18.58
C GLU A 46 -1.04 -7.55 -17.78
N ASN A 47 -0.89 -8.76 -17.23
CA ASN A 47 -1.92 -9.43 -16.44
C ASN A 47 -1.98 -8.87 -15.00
N ALA A 48 -3.14 -8.32 -14.62
CA ALA A 48 -3.36 -7.71 -13.30
C ALA A 48 -3.24 -8.71 -12.14
N GLU A 49 -3.68 -9.95 -12.34
CA GLU A 49 -3.58 -11.02 -11.33
C GLU A 49 -2.11 -11.41 -11.06
N THR A 50 -1.27 -11.41 -12.09
CA THR A 50 0.18 -11.60 -11.95
C THR A 50 0.82 -10.46 -11.15
N ARG A 51 0.45 -9.20 -11.43
CA ARG A 51 0.93 -8.05 -10.64
C ARG A 51 0.49 -8.15 -9.18
N LEU A 52 -0.76 -8.56 -8.96
CA LEU A 52 -1.33 -8.70 -7.63
C LEU A 52 -0.64 -9.80 -6.80
N ILE A 53 -0.47 -11.00 -7.36
CA ILE A 53 0.21 -12.09 -6.63
C ILE A 53 1.67 -11.76 -6.37
N ALA A 54 2.34 -11.01 -7.27
CA ALA A 54 3.69 -10.52 -7.03
C ALA A 54 3.73 -9.57 -5.82
N ALA A 55 2.82 -8.60 -5.74
CA ALA A 55 2.73 -7.67 -4.61
C ALA A 55 2.46 -8.41 -3.29
N ARG A 56 1.50 -9.35 -3.30
CA ARG A 56 1.21 -10.21 -2.15
C ARG A 56 2.44 -11.02 -1.71
N THR A 57 3.13 -11.63 -2.66
CA THR A 57 4.32 -12.44 -2.38
C THR A 57 5.43 -11.60 -1.76
N LEU A 58 5.67 -10.39 -2.27
CA LEU A 58 6.63 -9.44 -1.71
C LEU A 58 6.26 -9.06 -0.28
N GLY A 59 4.98 -8.80 0.02
CA GLY A 59 4.52 -8.54 1.39
C GLY A 59 4.71 -9.70 2.36
N LEU A 60 4.85 -10.94 1.87
CA LEU A 60 5.16 -12.11 2.72
C LEU A 60 6.67 -12.27 2.99
N ILE A 61 7.53 -11.56 2.24
CA ILE A 61 8.99 -11.60 2.41
C ILE A 61 9.42 -10.55 3.43
N LYS A 62 10.24 -10.94 4.41
CA LYS A 62 10.69 -10.02 5.48
C LYS A 62 11.60 -8.89 5.00
N ASN A 63 12.56 -9.19 4.13
CA ASN A 63 13.55 -8.22 3.66
C ASN A 63 13.12 -7.65 2.30
N ASN A 64 11.92 -7.10 2.23
CA ASN A 64 11.28 -6.62 1.00
C ASN A 64 11.46 -5.12 0.74
N ASP A 65 12.32 -4.43 1.50
CA ASP A 65 12.52 -2.98 1.45
C ASP A 65 12.82 -2.46 0.04
N ALA A 66 13.60 -3.22 -0.74
CA ALA A 66 13.94 -2.89 -2.12
C ALA A 66 12.71 -2.80 -3.05
N ALA A 67 11.62 -3.50 -2.70
CA ALA A 67 10.39 -3.52 -3.49
C ALA A 67 9.41 -2.39 -3.12
N LEU A 68 9.55 -1.77 -1.95
CA LEU A 68 8.61 -0.74 -1.48
C LEU A 68 8.46 0.44 -2.45
N PRO A 69 9.54 1.05 -3.01
CA PRO A 69 9.38 2.17 -3.94
C PRO A 69 8.55 1.81 -5.17
N LEU A 70 8.74 0.61 -5.70
CA LEU A 70 8.03 0.11 -6.88
C LEU A 70 6.61 -0.32 -6.55
N MET A 71 6.39 -0.81 -5.33
CA MET A 71 5.05 -1.06 -4.81
C MET A 71 4.24 0.25 -4.71
N LEU A 72 4.84 1.32 -4.17
CA LEU A 72 4.21 2.64 -4.10
C LEU A 72 4.02 3.29 -5.48
N GLU A 73 4.88 2.97 -6.45
CA GLU A 73 4.68 3.36 -7.85
C GLU A 73 3.51 2.61 -8.47
N ALA A 74 3.39 1.30 -8.25
CA ALA A 74 2.29 0.48 -8.77
C ALA A 74 0.91 0.99 -8.33
N LEU A 75 0.78 1.51 -7.10
CA LEU A 75 -0.48 2.11 -6.61
C LEU A 75 -0.93 3.35 -7.41
N LYS A 76 -0.01 3.99 -8.14
CA LYS A 76 -0.28 5.22 -8.92
C LYS A 76 -0.62 4.94 -10.37
N GLN A 77 -0.44 3.70 -10.82
CA GLN A 77 -0.61 3.32 -12.21
C GLN A 77 -2.10 3.12 -12.56
N PRO A 78 -2.64 3.80 -13.59
CA PRO A 78 -4.05 3.71 -13.94
C PRO A 78 -4.52 2.28 -14.27
N GLU A 79 -3.65 1.45 -14.86
CA GLU A 79 -3.91 0.04 -15.16
C GLU A 79 -4.13 -0.83 -13.92
N ASN A 80 -3.77 -0.34 -12.73
CA ASN A 80 -3.98 -1.01 -11.45
C ASN A 80 -5.25 -0.56 -10.74
N SER A 81 -6.04 0.35 -11.32
CA SER A 81 -7.26 0.87 -10.69
C SER A 81 -8.25 -0.22 -10.26
N SER A 82 -8.36 -1.31 -11.03
CA SER A 82 -9.25 -2.44 -10.70
C SER A 82 -8.76 -3.31 -9.54
N ILE A 83 -7.45 -3.31 -9.26
CA ILE A 83 -6.81 -4.12 -8.20
C ILE A 83 -6.22 -3.25 -7.09
N LEU A 84 -6.49 -1.93 -7.08
CA LEU A 84 -5.82 -0.98 -6.21
C LEU A 84 -6.05 -1.27 -4.72
N GLY A 85 -7.25 -1.73 -4.35
CA GLY A 85 -7.54 -2.11 -2.97
C GLY A 85 -6.71 -3.31 -2.52
N GLU A 86 -6.52 -4.30 -3.39
CA GLU A 86 -5.74 -5.49 -3.15
C GLU A 86 -4.23 -5.20 -3.11
N LEU A 87 -3.74 -4.34 -3.99
CA LEU A 87 -2.37 -3.85 -3.89
C LEU A 87 -2.17 -3.10 -2.57
N LEU A 88 -3.11 -2.24 -2.17
CA LEU A 88 -2.99 -1.51 -0.92
C LEU A 88 -2.96 -2.46 0.29
N MET A 89 -3.76 -3.54 0.29
CA MET A 89 -3.71 -4.57 1.34
C MET A 89 -2.35 -5.27 1.42
N ALA A 90 -1.63 -5.42 0.30
CA ALA A 90 -0.31 -6.04 0.31
C ALA A 90 0.73 -5.20 1.08
N LEU A 91 0.50 -3.89 1.27
CA LEU A 91 1.36 -3.03 2.10
C LEU A 91 1.39 -3.42 3.58
N GLU A 92 0.44 -4.24 4.05
CA GLU A 92 0.46 -4.80 5.40
C GLU A 92 1.79 -5.51 5.71
N GLY A 93 2.37 -6.16 4.71
CA GLY A 93 3.64 -6.87 4.79
C GLY A 93 4.90 -6.03 4.60
N PHE A 94 4.77 -4.72 4.41
CA PHE A 94 5.90 -3.82 4.19
C PHE A 94 6.11 -2.91 5.41
N ASP A 95 7.36 -2.47 5.61
CA ASP A 95 7.63 -1.29 6.41
C ASP A 95 7.20 -0.04 5.63
N ILE A 96 6.07 0.54 6.03
CA ILE A 96 5.51 1.74 5.41
C ILE A 96 5.60 2.96 6.34
N SER A 97 6.50 2.93 7.32
CA SER A 97 6.63 3.96 8.36
C SER A 97 6.80 5.37 7.81
N ASP A 98 7.50 5.53 6.67
CA ASP A 98 7.71 6.83 6.00
C ASP A 98 6.63 7.20 4.97
N SER A 99 5.60 6.35 4.79
CA SER A 99 4.62 6.47 3.71
C SER A 99 3.28 7.06 4.13
N TYR A 100 3.14 7.60 5.35
CA TYR A 100 1.89 8.14 5.89
C TYR A 100 1.13 9.03 4.88
N VAL A 101 1.80 10.01 4.27
CA VAL A 101 1.16 10.95 3.33
C VAL A 101 0.60 10.23 2.10
N GLU A 102 1.29 9.19 1.61
CA GLU A 102 0.83 8.43 0.46
C GLU A 102 -0.41 7.60 0.81
N ILE A 103 -0.42 6.93 1.96
CA ILE A 103 -1.60 6.17 2.42
C ILE A 103 -2.77 7.12 2.70
N PHE A 104 -2.51 8.26 3.33
CA PHE A 104 -3.51 9.29 3.59
C PHE A 104 -4.17 9.83 2.31
N LYS A 105 -3.42 9.94 1.19
CA LYS A 105 -4.03 10.27 -0.11
C LYS A 105 -5.00 9.20 -0.58
N HIS A 106 -4.68 7.91 -0.41
CA HIS A 106 -5.58 6.82 -0.77
C HIS A 106 -6.84 6.80 0.11
N TYR A 107 -6.71 7.17 1.38
CA TYR A 107 -7.86 7.39 2.27
C TYR A 107 -8.78 8.51 1.73
N LEU A 108 -8.22 9.66 1.35
CA LEU A 108 -9.00 10.80 0.87
C LEU A 108 -9.65 10.58 -0.50
N PHE A 109 -8.88 10.10 -1.48
CA PHE A 109 -9.27 10.10 -2.90
C PHE A 109 -9.67 8.72 -3.44
N GLY A 110 -9.61 7.68 -2.60
CA GLY A 110 -9.91 6.30 -2.99
C GLY A 110 -11.39 6.04 -3.22
N SER A 111 -11.69 4.91 -3.88
CA SER A 111 -13.03 4.31 -3.80
C SER A 111 -13.32 3.84 -2.37
N PHE A 112 -14.57 3.53 -2.04
CA PHE A 112 -14.95 3.05 -0.70
C PHE A 112 -14.02 1.93 -0.18
N LYS A 113 -13.69 0.94 -1.01
CA LYS A 113 -12.76 -0.14 -0.65
C LYS A 113 -11.35 0.37 -0.39
N VAL A 114 -10.81 1.21 -1.28
CA VAL A 114 -9.46 1.77 -1.17
C VAL A 114 -9.35 2.64 0.09
N SER A 115 -10.33 3.50 0.33
CA SER A 115 -10.37 4.33 1.54
C SER A 115 -10.44 3.48 2.80
N ARG A 116 -11.26 2.42 2.84
CA ARG A 116 -11.37 1.51 3.99
C ARG A 116 -10.04 0.82 4.32
N VAL A 117 -9.33 0.33 3.31
CA VAL A 117 -8.02 -0.31 3.48
C VAL A 117 -6.96 0.72 3.90
N ALA A 118 -6.99 1.92 3.31
CA ALA A 118 -6.09 3.00 3.70
C ALA A 118 -6.29 3.41 5.16
N THR A 119 -7.54 3.52 5.62
CA THR A 119 -7.87 3.76 7.03
C THR A 119 -7.27 2.68 7.92
N ASP A 120 -7.48 1.41 7.58
CA ASP A 120 -6.95 0.28 8.36
C ASP A 120 -5.42 0.34 8.53
N LEU A 121 -4.70 0.60 7.44
CA LEU A 121 -3.24 0.80 7.48
C LEU A 121 -2.85 2.00 8.35
N LEU A 122 -3.55 3.12 8.21
CA LEU A 122 -3.24 4.34 8.97
C LEU A 122 -3.51 4.19 10.47
N ASP A 123 -4.43 3.30 10.85
CA ASP A 123 -4.86 3.11 12.24
C ASP A 123 -3.98 2.08 12.97
N HIS A 124 -3.41 1.10 12.26
CA HIS A 124 -2.70 -0.02 12.86
C HIS A 124 -1.19 -0.07 12.59
N LYS A 125 -0.69 0.64 11.57
CA LYS A 125 0.74 0.67 11.24
C LYS A 125 1.43 1.83 11.97
N GLU A 126 2.68 1.60 12.36
CA GLU A 126 3.50 2.65 12.97
C GLU A 126 4.08 3.56 11.89
N PHE A 127 4.00 4.88 12.09
CA PHE A 127 4.48 5.88 11.15
C PHE A 127 5.45 6.85 11.81
N ASN A 128 6.48 7.24 11.05
CA ASN A 128 7.41 8.29 11.41
C ASN A 128 6.75 9.66 11.16
N ILE A 129 5.98 10.13 12.14
CA ILE A 129 5.27 11.40 12.05
C ILE A 129 6.22 12.56 12.35
N THR A 130 6.23 13.55 11.47
CA THR A 130 7.00 14.79 11.64
C THR A 130 6.12 15.99 11.31
N ALA A 131 6.51 17.19 11.74
CA ALA A 131 5.79 18.43 11.37
C ALA A 131 5.66 18.59 9.83
N ARG A 132 6.64 18.09 9.06
CA ARG A 132 6.60 18.08 7.59
C ARG A 132 5.54 17.13 7.04
N VAL A 133 5.38 15.95 7.64
CA VAL A 133 4.35 14.96 7.27
C VAL A 133 2.96 15.55 7.50
N ILE A 134 2.71 16.12 8.69
CA ILE A 134 1.43 16.75 9.01
C ILE A 134 1.12 17.90 8.05
N LYS A 135 2.08 18.79 7.77
CA LYS A 135 1.89 19.90 6.83
C LYS A 135 1.52 19.41 5.42
N LYS A 136 2.10 18.31 4.95
CA LYS A 136 1.75 17.70 3.65
C LYS A 136 0.36 17.07 3.68
N ALA A 137 0.02 16.33 4.74
CA ALA A 137 -1.31 15.73 4.90
C ALA A 137 -2.40 16.82 4.92
N GLN A 138 -2.20 17.90 5.69
CA GLN A 138 -3.08 19.07 5.69
C GLN A 138 -3.25 19.68 4.30
N LYS A 139 -2.17 19.82 3.52
CA LYS A 139 -2.25 20.32 2.14
C LYS A 139 -3.15 19.44 1.26
N HIS A 140 -3.04 18.11 1.40
CA HIS A 140 -3.89 17.18 0.66
C HIS A 140 -5.34 17.22 1.14
N TRP A 141 -5.57 17.35 2.45
CA TRP A 141 -6.92 17.59 2.99
C TRP A 141 -7.54 18.87 2.44
N SER A 142 -6.84 20.00 2.48
CA SER A 142 -7.35 21.26 1.92
C SER A 142 -7.65 21.14 0.42
N HIS A 143 -6.81 20.43 -0.33
CA HIS A 143 -7.09 20.15 -1.73
C HIS A 143 -8.37 19.32 -1.89
N TYR A 144 -8.52 18.24 -1.13
CA TYR A 144 -9.74 17.42 -1.15
C TYR A 144 -10.98 18.25 -0.84
N ALA A 145 -10.98 18.94 0.32
CA ALA A 145 -12.11 19.73 0.80
C ALA A 145 -12.55 20.84 -0.15
N ASN A 146 -11.62 21.44 -0.90
CA ASN A 146 -11.95 22.47 -1.88
C ASN A 146 -12.50 21.92 -3.21
N ASN A 147 -12.38 20.62 -3.47
CA ASN A 147 -12.73 20.02 -4.77
C ASN A 147 -13.88 19.00 -4.69
N VAL A 148 -14.44 18.77 -3.50
CA VAL A 148 -15.60 17.88 -3.32
C VAL A 148 -16.85 18.68 -2.94
N LYS A 149 -18.02 18.07 -3.15
CA LYS A 149 -19.30 18.62 -2.73
C LYS A 149 -19.42 18.54 -1.21
N HIS A 150 -19.86 19.62 -0.57
CA HIS A 150 -20.08 19.67 0.88
C HIS A 150 -21.47 19.16 1.23
N ASP A 151 -21.64 17.84 1.20
CA ASP A 151 -22.83 17.14 1.67
C ASP A 151 -22.58 16.43 3.01
N GLU A 152 -23.56 15.66 3.51
CA GLU A 152 -23.45 14.97 4.80
C GLU A 152 -22.25 14.01 4.87
N ALA A 153 -21.91 13.36 3.75
CA ALA A 153 -20.75 12.48 3.70
C ALA A 153 -19.44 13.27 3.84
N PHE A 154 -19.35 14.44 3.21
CA PHE A 154 -18.21 15.34 3.40
C PHE A 154 -18.07 15.82 4.84
N GLU A 155 -19.17 16.24 5.50
CA GLU A 155 -19.10 16.71 6.88
C GLU A 155 -18.64 15.61 7.84
N LEU A 156 -19.08 14.36 7.63
CA LEU A 156 -18.58 13.22 8.40
C LEU A 156 -17.08 13.01 8.18
N GLN A 157 -16.64 12.97 6.91
CA GLN A 157 -15.22 12.79 6.59
C GLN A 157 -14.35 13.94 7.10
N LYS A 158 -14.87 15.17 7.10
CA LYS A 158 -14.19 16.33 7.66
C LYS A 158 -13.92 16.17 9.15
N LEU A 159 -14.92 15.71 9.92
CA LEU A 159 -14.73 15.46 11.36
C LEU A 159 -13.62 14.44 11.59
N GLU A 160 -13.68 13.30 10.90
CA GLU A 160 -12.66 12.23 11.01
C GLU A 160 -11.25 12.71 10.64
N VAL A 161 -11.12 13.43 9.53
CA VAL A 161 -9.82 13.93 9.05
C VAL A 161 -9.25 14.97 9.99
N GLU A 162 -10.06 15.92 10.44
CA GLU A 162 -9.61 17.00 11.32
C GLU A 162 -9.24 16.47 12.71
N GLU A 163 -10.00 15.53 13.26
CA GLU A 163 -9.67 14.81 14.49
C GLU A 163 -8.31 14.11 14.36
N ARG A 164 -8.15 13.26 13.35
CA ARG A 164 -6.88 12.54 13.07
C ARG A 164 -5.69 13.49 12.96
N LEU A 165 -5.82 14.60 12.21
CA LEU A 165 -4.74 15.56 12.04
C LEU A 165 -4.42 16.33 13.33
N ASN A 166 -5.39 16.53 14.22
CA ASN A 166 -5.18 17.15 15.51
C ASN A 166 -4.52 16.20 16.51
N ASP A 167 -4.87 14.91 16.49
CA ASP A 167 -4.20 13.90 17.30
C ASP A 167 -2.71 13.80 16.95
N LEU A 168 -2.38 13.78 15.65
CA LEU A 168 -0.98 13.78 15.20
C LEU A 168 -0.20 15.02 15.65
N LYS A 169 -0.82 16.20 15.65
CA LYS A 169 -0.18 17.43 16.15
C LYS A 169 0.03 17.36 17.66
N SER A 170 -0.94 16.85 18.39
CA SER A 170 -0.91 16.74 19.85
C SER A 170 0.20 15.78 20.27
N PHE A 171 0.32 14.63 19.60
CA PHE A 171 1.41 13.67 19.80
C PHE A 171 2.80 14.32 19.64
N LEU A 172 3.03 15.08 18.55
CA LEU A 172 4.32 15.76 18.35
C LEU A 172 4.61 16.87 19.37
N ALA A 173 3.57 17.57 19.83
CA ALA A 173 3.74 18.59 20.87
C ALA A 173 4.21 17.95 22.18
N THR A 174 3.68 16.77 22.54
CA THR A 174 4.07 16.05 23.76
C THR A 174 5.47 15.42 23.70
N GLU A 175 6.01 15.12 22.52
CA GLU A 175 7.39 14.61 22.38
C GLU A 175 8.45 15.72 22.42
N SER A 176 8.05 16.98 22.31
CA SER A 176 8.95 18.13 22.27
C SER A 176 9.22 18.77 23.65
N ASP A 177 8.53 18.30 24.69
CA ASP A 177 8.64 18.73 26.10
C ASP A 177 9.52 17.77 26.92
#